data_AF-A0A528CHD0-F1
#
_entry.id   AF-A0A528CHD0-F1
#
_cell.length_a   1.000
_cell.length_b   1.000
_cell.length_c   1.000
_cell.angle_alpha   90.00
_cell.angle_beta   90.00
_cell.angle_gamma   90.00
#
_symmetry.space_group_name_H-M   'P 1'
#
loop_
_entity.id
_entity.type
_entity.pdbx_description
1 polymer ?
#
loop_
_entity_poly.entity_id
_entity_poly.type
_entity_poly.pdbx_seq_one_letter_code
_entity_poly.pdbx_strand_id
1 'polypeptide(L)' 'VRAALLDLDPLWNELFPAEQARIVQLLVERVDVTMDSLSIRLRTEGLAGLAADLNQRQDARSAA' A
#
# COMPACT_ATOMS: atom_id res chain seq x y z
N VAL A 1 8.15 3.44 8.26
CA VAL A 1 7.21 2.56 7.53
C VAL A 1 5.78 2.71 8.02
N ARG A 2 5.45 2.36 9.28
CA ARG A 2 4.06 2.43 9.80
C ARG A 2 3.41 3.82 9.66
N ALA A 3 4.14 4.90 9.97
CA ALA A 3 3.61 6.26 9.85
C ALA A 3 3.25 6.62 8.39
N ALA A 4 4.18 6.42 7.45
CA ALA A 4 3.95 6.67 6.03
C ALA A 4 2.77 5.87 5.43
N LEU A 5 2.52 4.65 5.93
CA LEU A 5 1.37 3.85 5.48
C LEU A 5 0.03 4.35 6.04
N LEU A 6 0.01 5.05 7.18
CA LEU A 6 -1.23 5.66 7.71
C LEU A 6 -1.64 6.88 6.86
N ASP A 7 -0.68 7.55 6.24
CA ASP A 7 -0.95 8.69 5.36
C ASP A 7 -1.47 8.28 3.97
N LEU A 8 -1.46 6.97 3.66
CA LEU A 8 -2.12 6.43 2.48
C LEU A 8 -3.64 6.45 2.62
N ASP A 9 -4.19 6.34 3.84
CA ASP A 9 -5.61 6.13 4.09
C ASP A 9 -6.53 7.22 3.46
N PRO A 10 -6.18 8.53 3.55
CA PRO A 10 -6.93 9.58 2.87
C PRO A 10 -6.83 9.50 1.34
N LEU A 11 -5.64 9.18 0.81
CA LEU A 11 -5.38 9.08 -0.63
C LEU A 11 -6.02 7.84 -1.25
N TRP A 12 -6.14 6.76 -0.49
CA TRP A 12 -6.67 5.49 -0.97
C TRP A 12 -8.07 5.64 -1.55
N ASN A 13 -8.92 6.44 -0.90
CA ASN A 13 -10.29 6.69 -1.33
C ASN A 13 -10.40 7.60 -2.57
N GLU A 14 -9.33 8.29 -2.93
CA GLU A 14 -9.25 9.15 -4.12
C GLU A 14 -8.72 8.41 -5.35
N LEU A 15 -8.12 7.23 -5.17
CA LEU A 15 -7.60 6.41 -6.25
C LEU A 15 -8.72 5.77 -7.08
N PHE A 16 -8.49 5.65 -8.38
CA PHE A 16 -9.36 4.85 -9.24
C PHE A 16 -9.31 3.38 -8.81
N PRO A 17 -10.40 2.60 -9.00
CA PRO A 17 -10.42 1.17 -8.61
C PRO A 17 -9.26 0.35 -9.20
N ALA A 18 -8.84 0.67 -10.42
CA ALA A 18 -7.71 0.01 -11.07
C ALA A 18 -6.37 0.30 -10.39
N GLU A 19 -6.19 1.50 -9.84
CA GLU A 19 -4.98 1.90 -9.12
C GLU A 19 -4.92 1.25 -7.74
N GLN A 20 -6.05 1.20 -7.03
CA GLN A 20 -6.17 0.43 -5.79
C GLN A 20 -5.79 -1.03 -6.02
N ALA A 21 -6.35 -1.67 -7.06
CA ALA A 21 -6.03 -3.05 -7.42
C ALA A 21 -4.53 -3.25 -7.71
N ARG A 22 -3.91 -2.31 -8.43
CA ARG A 22 -2.47 -2.36 -8.72
C ARG A 22 -1.62 -2.29 -7.45
N ILE A 23 -1.97 -1.41 -6.50
CA ILE A 23 -1.25 -1.33 -5.23
C ILE A 23 -1.39 -2.65 -4.46
N VAL A 24 -2.60 -3.21 -4.34
CA VAL A 24 -2.81 -4.51 -3.68
C VAL A 24 -1.97 -5.62 -4.34
N GLN A 25 -1.93 -5.68 -5.68
CA GLN A 25 -1.14 -6.69 -6.41
C GLN A 25 0.36 -6.56 -6.16
N LEU A 26 0.87 -5.34 -5.94
CA LEU A 26 2.28 -5.12 -5.63
C LEU A 26 2.63 -5.49 -4.19
N LEU A 27 1.67 -5.35 -3.26
CA LEU A 27 1.86 -5.62 -1.83
C LEU A 27 1.59 -7.08 -1.45
N VAL A 28 0.72 -7.77 -2.17
CA VAL A 28 0.32 -9.14 -1.84
C VAL A 28 1.21 -10.13 -2.59
N GLU A 29 1.86 -11.00 -1.84
CA GLU A 29 2.63 -12.12 -2.38
C GLU A 29 1.70 -13.29 -2.71
N ARG A 30 0.79 -13.62 -1.79
CA ARG A 30 -0.11 -14.76 -1.92
C ARG A 30 -1.35 -14.57 -1.05
N VAL A 31 -2.49 -15.05 -1.52
CA VAL A 31 -3.71 -15.20 -0.73
C VAL A 31 -4.07 -16.67 -0.68
N ASP A 32 -4.17 -17.22 0.51
CA ASP A 32 -4.66 -18.56 0.77
C ASP A 32 -6.09 -18.45 1.29
N VAL A 33 -7.03 -19.02 0.54
CA VAL A 33 -8.47 -19.00 0.87
C VAL A 33 -8.93 -20.42 1.19
N THR A 34 -9.60 -20.56 2.32
CA THR A 34 -10.25 -21.80 2.76
C THR A 34 -11.73 -21.50 3.03
N MET A 35 -12.54 -22.51 3.36
CA MET A 35 -13.97 -22.28 3.64
C MET A 35 -14.19 -21.38 4.87
N ASP A 36 -13.26 -21.42 5.81
CA ASP A 36 -13.38 -20.88 7.16
C ASP A 36 -12.31 -19.82 7.47
N SER A 37 -11.29 -19.67 6.63
CA SER A 37 -10.22 -18.70 6.83
C SER A 37 -9.67 -18.10 5.54
N LEU A 38 -9.10 -16.90 5.69
CA LEU A 38 -8.35 -16.20 4.66
C LEU A 38 -7.00 -15.78 5.25
N SER A 39 -5.92 -16.20 4.62
CA SER A 39 -4.55 -15.84 4.99
C SER A 39 -3.89 -15.06 3.86
N ILE A 40 -3.28 -13.92 4.18
CA ILE A 40 -2.58 -13.07 3.22
C ILE A 40 -1.11 -13.03 3.58
N ARG A 41 -0.25 -13.34 2.60
CA ARG A 41 1.19 -13.13 2.67
C ARG A 41 1.53 -11.84 1.93
N LEU A 42 2.26 -10.95 2.58
CA LEU A 42 2.65 -9.66 2.04
C LEU A 42 4.11 -9.69 1.54
N ARG A 43 4.37 -9.00 0.43
CA ARG A 43 5.70 -8.69 -0.07
C ARG A 43 6.32 -7.61 0.79
N THR A 44 7.29 -7.97 1.62
CA THR A 44 7.96 -7.03 2.53
C THR A 44 8.76 -5.98 1.76
N GLU A 45 9.34 -6.34 0.61
CA GLU A 45 10.07 -5.41 -0.25
C GLU A 45 9.13 -4.38 -0.88
N GLY A 46 7.92 -4.81 -1.29
CA GLY A 46 6.89 -3.92 -1.84
C GLY A 46 6.38 -2.90 -0.82
N LEU A 47 6.23 -3.32 0.43
CA LEU A 47 5.84 -2.45 1.54
C LEU A 47 6.88 -1.35 1.82
N ALA A 48 8.16 -1.70 1.80
CA ALA A 48 9.25 -0.75 2.01
C ALA A 48 9.33 0.27 0.86
N GLY A 49 9.18 -0.18 -0.38
CA GLY A 49 9.12 0.69 -1.56
C GLY A 49 7.94 1.64 -1.54
N LEU A 50 6.73 1.15 -1.22
CA LEU A 50 5.54 2.01 -1.11
C LEU A 50 5.70 3.08 -0.01
N ALA A 51 6.23 2.71 1.15
CA ALA A 51 6.47 3.67 2.23
C ALA A 51 7.48 4.75 1.85
N ALA A 52 8.51 4.40 1.07
CA ALA A 52 9.47 5.37 0.55
C ALA A 52 8.83 6.35 -0.45
N ASP A 53 8.00 5.84 -1.37
CA ASP A 53 7.29 6.67 -2.37
C ASP A 53 6.33 7.66 -1.70
N LEU A 54 5.60 7.22 -0.67
CA LEU A 54 4.70 8.07 0.11
C LEU A 54 5.44 9.16 0.89
N ASN A 55 6.59 8.82 1.49
CA ASN A 55 7.41 9.81 2.20
C ASN A 55 8.00 10.85 1.25
N GLN A 56 8.49 10.43 0.07
CA GLN A 56 9.00 11.34 -0.95
C GLN A 56 7.93 12.32 -1.45
N ARG A 57 6.68 11.86 -1.61
CA ARG A 57 5.56 12.73 -1.99
C ARG A 57 5.21 13.74 -0.89
N GLN A 58 5.35 13.38 0.38
CA GLN A 58 5.18 14.31 1.50
C GLN A 58 6.27 15.37 1.53
N ASP A 59 7.53 14.97 1.39
CA ASP A 59 8.67 15.90 1.38
C ASP A 59 8.53 16.95 0.27
N ALA A 60 8.07 16.54 -0.92
CA ALA A 60 7.78 17.44 -2.04
C ALA A 60 6.63 18.42 -1.76
N ARG A 61 5.65 18.04 -0.93
CA ARG A 61 4.49 18.88 -0.59
C ARG A 61 4.79 19.89 0.51
N SER A 62 5.76 19.60 1.38
CA SER A 62 6.20 20.52 2.45
C SER A 62 7.21 21.58 1.98
N ALA A 63 7.85 21.37 0.83
CA ALA A 63 8.81 22.31 0.24
C ALA A 63 8.19 23.34 -0.72
N ALA A 64 6.88 23.24 -0.99
CA ALA A 64 6.10 24.13 -1.85
C ALA A 64 5.18 25.05 -1.03
#